data_AF-F7XL81-F1
#
_entry.id   AF-F7XL81-F1
#
_cell.length_a   1.000
_cell.length_b   1.000
_cell.length_c   1.000
_cell.angle_alpha   90.00
_cell.angle_beta   90.00
_cell.angle_gamma   90.00
#
_symmetry.space_group_name_H-M   'P 1'
#
loop_
_entity.id
_entity.type
_entity.pdbx_description
1 polymer ?
#
loop_
_entity_poly.entity_id
_entity_poly.type
_entity_poly.pdbx_seq_one_letter_code
_entity_poly.pdbx_strand_id
1 'polypeptide(L)'
;MNKESFIPAVVSLIVLSVILIVLVAYSVEHTRILGPLIAFFGLFPLTIIKFSGRSVRSNGADVIFGAIDTGVLMIAALIGASLAGILGAIIGSAIGDSITDGLAGLFEGSVAERLREYGIQEARTSLSSSMGKMSGCLIGAGSVLTVAWTFLGLAI
;
A
#
# COMPACT_ATOMS: atom_id res chain seq x y z
N MET A 1 20.87 19.97 -9.46
CA MET A 1 19.89 19.41 -10.41
C MET A 1 18.89 18.56 -9.63
N ASN A 2 17.62 18.99 -9.56
CA ASN A 2 16.54 18.24 -8.92
C ASN A 2 16.38 16.87 -9.60
N LYS A 3 16.96 15.83 -9.01
CA LYS A 3 16.97 14.46 -9.57
C LYS A 3 15.65 13.70 -9.36
N GLU A 4 14.68 14.29 -8.67
CA GLU A 4 13.34 13.71 -8.51
C GLU A 4 12.30 14.62 -9.13
N SER A 5 12.31 14.69 -10.46
CA SER A 5 11.16 15.22 -11.18
C SER A 5 10.02 14.20 -11.12
N PHE A 6 8.81 14.64 -11.41
CA PHE A 6 7.62 13.79 -11.53
C PHE A 6 7.85 12.57 -12.44
N ILE A 7 8.72 12.70 -13.46
CA ILE A 7 8.96 11.67 -14.47
C ILE A 7 9.66 10.41 -13.88
N PRO A 8 10.83 10.49 -13.21
CA PRO A 8 11.41 9.34 -12.50
C PRO A 8 10.45 8.64 -11.53
N ALA A 9 9.59 9.40 -10.84
CA ALA A 9 8.59 8.83 -9.93
C ALA A 9 7.55 7.99 -10.68
N VAL A 10 7.00 8.53 -11.78
CA VAL A 10 6.04 7.81 -12.64
C VAL A 10 6.68 6.57 -13.26
N VAL A 11 7.91 6.66 -13.77
CA VAL A 11 8.62 5.51 -14.36
C VAL A 11 8.84 4.41 -13.32
N SER A 12 9.32 4.77 -12.12
CA SER A 12 9.56 3.81 -11.04
C SER A 12 8.27 3.13 -10.59
N LEU A 13 7.18 3.90 -10.48
CA LEU A 13 5.86 3.40 -10.14
C LEU A 13 5.36 2.39 -11.20
N ILE A 14 5.40 2.75 -12.48
CA ILE A 14 4.91 1.88 -13.56
C ILE A 14 5.71 0.58 -13.61
N VAL A 15 7.05 0.68 -13.59
CA VAL A 15 7.93 -0.50 -13.64
C VAL A 15 7.66 -1.43 -12.47
N LEU A 16 7.58 -0.89 -11.25
CA LEU A 16 7.33 -1.70 -10.07
C LEU A 16 5.93 -2.33 -10.09
N SER A 17 4.90 -1.58 -10.48
CA SER A 17 3.54 -2.11 -10.61
C SER A 17 3.46 -3.25 -11.62
N VAL A 18 4.10 -3.13 -12.78
CA VAL A 18 4.15 -4.21 -13.78
C VAL A 18 4.84 -5.45 -13.21
N ILE A 19 5.99 -5.29 -12.55
CA ILE A 19 6.71 -6.39 -11.91
C ILE A 19 5.82 -7.10 -10.88
N LEU A 20 5.12 -6.36 -10.03
CA LEU A 20 4.26 -6.92 -8.99
C LEU A 20 3.06 -7.65 -9.57
N ILE A 21 2.39 -7.10 -10.60
CA ILE A 21 1.27 -7.76 -11.28
C ILE A 21 1.74 -9.10 -11.86
N VAL A 22 2.89 -9.12 -12.53
CA VAL A 22 3.45 -10.34 -13.10
C VAL A 22 3.77 -11.36 -12.00
N LEU A 23 4.44 -10.94 -10.91
CA LEU A 23 4.78 -11.83 -9.80
C LEU A 23 3.53 -12.42 -9.12
N VAL A 24 2.49 -11.61 -8.90
CA VAL A 24 1.22 -12.07 -8.32
C VAL A 24 0.51 -13.04 -9.27
N ALA A 25 0.47 -12.75 -10.57
CA ALA A 25 -0.14 -13.63 -11.56
C ALA A 25 0.52 -15.03 -11.59
N TYR A 26 1.85 -15.09 -11.50
CA TYR A 26 2.57 -16.36 -11.41
C TYR A 26 2.42 -17.07 -10.06
N SER A 27 2.12 -16.34 -9.00
CA SER A 27 2.05 -16.89 -7.63
C SER A 27 0.63 -17.27 -7.20
N VAL A 28 -0.39 -16.95 -8.00
CA VAL A 28 -1.81 -17.08 -7.62
C VAL A 28 -2.22 -18.52 -7.30
N GLU A 29 -1.52 -19.51 -7.86
CA GLU A 29 -1.75 -20.93 -7.61
C GLU A 29 -1.34 -21.36 -6.18
N HIS A 30 -0.56 -20.55 -5.47
CA HIS A 30 -0.01 -20.86 -4.13
C HIS A 30 -0.62 -19.94 -3.05
N THR A 31 -1.93 -20.04 -2.85
CA THR A 31 -2.73 -19.14 -1.97
C THR A 31 -2.19 -19.00 -0.54
N ARG A 32 -1.67 -20.08 0.06
CA ARG A 32 -1.10 -20.04 1.42
C ARG A 32 0.18 -19.21 1.57
N ILE A 33 0.93 -19.03 0.50
CA ILE A 33 2.21 -18.29 0.51
C ILE A 33 2.01 -16.86 -0.04
N LEU A 34 0.90 -16.61 -0.73
CA LEU A 34 0.63 -15.33 -1.37
C LEU A 34 0.62 -14.15 -0.40
N GLY A 35 0.03 -14.31 0.79
CA GLY A 35 0.04 -13.28 1.83
C GLY A 35 1.45 -12.85 2.25
N PRO A 36 2.28 -13.79 2.77
CA PRO A 36 3.66 -13.49 3.13
C PRO A 36 4.49 -12.92 1.97
N LEU A 37 4.26 -13.42 0.76
CA LEU A 37 4.95 -12.97 -0.45
C LEU A 37 4.61 -11.51 -0.79
N ILE A 38 3.32 -11.14 -0.74
CA ILE A 38 2.88 -9.75 -0.96
C ILE A 38 3.46 -8.83 0.12
N ALA A 39 3.47 -9.25 1.38
CA ALA A 39 4.08 -8.47 2.46
C ALA A 39 5.57 -8.24 2.23
N PHE A 40 6.28 -9.28 1.77
CA PHE A 40 7.69 -9.20 1.40
C PHE A 40 7.94 -8.24 0.22
N PHE A 41 7.06 -8.24 -0.79
CA PHE A 41 7.15 -7.29 -1.90
C PHE A 41 7.00 -5.83 -1.46
N GLY A 42 6.32 -5.58 -0.35
CA GLY A 42 6.26 -4.26 0.27
C GLY A 42 7.62 -3.70 0.70
N LEU A 43 8.68 -4.52 0.77
CA LEU A 43 10.05 -4.05 1.01
C LEU A 43 10.68 -3.42 -0.24
N PHE A 44 10.26 -3.79 -1.45
CA PHE A 44 10.88 -3.28 -2.69
C PHE A 44 10.72 -1.78 -2.87
N PRO A 45 9.54 -1.15 -2.70
CA PRO A 45 9.44 0.31 -2.78
C PRO A 45 10.35 1.03 -1.75
N LEU A 46 10.55 0.45 -0.57
CA LEU A 46 11.44 1.03 0.45
C LEU A 46 12.92 1.03 0.01
N THR A 47 13.33 0.02 -0.77
CA THR A 47 14.70 0.00 -1.32
C THR A 47 14.92 1.14 -2.31
N ILE A 48 13.92 1.48 -3.15
CA ILE A 48 13.98 2.61 -4.09
C ILE A 48 14.16 3.93 -3.34
N ILE A 49 13.43 4.15 -2.24
CA ILE A 49 13.59 5.32 -1.37
C ILE A 49 15.02 5.40 -0.80
N LYS A 50 15.56 4.27 -0.34
CA LYS A 50 16.92 4.21 0.23
C LYS A 50 17.97 4.52 -0.83
N PHE A 51 17.82 4.01 -2.05
CA PHE A 51 18.72 4.30 -3.16
C PHE A 51 18.63 5.72 -3.68
N SER A 52 17.50 6.42 -3.46
CA SER A 52 17.38 7.84 -3.79
C SER A 52 18.02 8.78 -2.75
N GLY A 53 18.69 8.22 -1.74
CA GLY A 53 19.44 8.99 -0.74
C GLY A 53 18.58 9.52 0.40
N ARG A 54 17.35 9.02 0.56
CA ARG A 54 16.43 9.42 1.62
C ARG A 54 16.34 8.37 2.73
N SER A 55 16.02 8.82 3.94
CA SER A 55 15.79 7.91 5.05
C SER A 55 14.41 7.24 4.88
N VAL A 56 14.34 5.94 5.10
CA VAL A 56 13.04 5.23 5.13
C VAL A 56 12.16 5.76 6.27
N ARG A 57 12.78 6.25 7.36
CA ARG A 57 12.06 6.81 8.52
C ARG A 57 11.23 8.05 8.18
N SER A 58 11.64 8.85 7.19
CA SER A 58 10.89 10.06 6.81
C SER A 58 9.58 9.75 6.08
N ASN A 59 9.39 8.52 5.61
CA ASN A 59 8.14 8.07 4.97
C ASN A 59 7.38 7.07 5.85
N GLY A 60 7.75 6.95 7.13
CA GLY A 60 7.10 6.01 8.05
C GLY A 60 5.60 6.26 8.19
N ALA A 61 5.19 7.54 8.16
CA ALA A 61 3.77 7.90 8.12
C ALA A 61 3.07 7.32 6.88
N ASP A 62 3.64 7.52 5.68
CA ASP A 62 3.05 7.02 4.42
C ASP A 62 2.95 5.49 4.40
N VAL A 63 3.96 4.79 4.95
CA VAL A 63 3.95 3.32 5.07
C VAL A 63 2.88 2.85 6.05
N ILE A 64 2.76 3.48 7.22
CA ILE A 64 1.75 3.11 8.22
C ILE A 64 0.34 3.38 7.67
N PHE A 65 0.12 4.53 7.05
CA PHE A 65 -1.17 4.86 6.44
C PHE A 65 -1.53 3.89 5.33
N GLY A 66 -0.64 3.62 4.39
CA GLY A 66 -0.90 2.64 3.33
C GLY A 66 -1.19 1.24 3.89
N ALA A 67 -0.52 0.84 4.97
CA ALA A 67 -0.76 -0.46 5.59
C ALA A 67 -2.15 -0.57 6.25
N ILE A 68 -2.60 0.50 6.91
CA ILE A 68 -3.94 0.56 7.49
C ILE A 68 -5.00 0.61 6.38
N ASP A 69 -4.79 1.47 5.40
CA ASP A 69 -5.70 1.70 4.28
C ASP A 69 -5.98 0.40 3.51
N THR A 70 -4.96 -0.18 2.91
CA THR A 70 -5.15 -1.40 2.12
C THR A 70 -5.39 -2.63 3.01
N GLY A 71 -4.91 -2.63 4.25
CA GLY A 71 -5.24 -3.69 5.20
C GLY A 71 -6.75 -3.77 5.48
N VAL A 72 -7.38 -2.63 5.80
CA VAL A 72 -8.82 -2.57 6.03
C VAL A 72 -9.61 -2.85 4.75
N LEU A 73 -9.16 -2.34 3.60
CA LEU A 73 -9.71 -2.71 2.29
C LEU A 73 -9.72 -4.22 2.09
N MET A 74 -8.61 -4.92 2.36
CA MET A 74 -8.54 -6.37 2.20
C MET A 74 -9.49 -7.12 3.14
N ILE A 75 -9.71 -6.63 4.36
CA ILE A 75 -10.71 -7.21 5.25
C ILE A 75 -12.11 -7.07 4.64
N ALA A 76 -12.47 -5.89 4.13
CA ALA A 76 -13.74 -5.65 3.48
C ALA A 76 -13.90 -6.51 2.21
N ALA A 77 -12.84 -6.67 1.43
CA ALA A 77 -12.79 -7.54 0.25
C ALA A 77 -13.03 -9.01 0.61
N LEU A 78 -12.39 -9.52 1.67
CA LEU A 78 -12.57 -10.91 2.13
C LEU A 78 -13.99 -11.15 2.68
N ILE A 79 -14.54 -10.21 3.44
CA ILE A 79 -15.94 -10.27 3.90
C ILE A 79 -16.87 -10.29 2.70
N GLY A 80 -16.69 -9.37 1.76
CA GLY A 80 -17.49 -9.33 0.53
C GLY A 80 -17.39 -10.62 -0.27
N ALA A 81 -16.18 -11.15 -0.44
CA ALA A 81 -15.92 -12.41 -1.12
C ALA A 81 -16.69 -13.58 -0.48
N SER A 82 -16.73 -13.63 0.86
CA SER A 82 -17.50 -14.66 1.58
C SER A 82 -19.02 -14.57 1.39
N LEU A 83 -19.56 -13.39 1.05
CA LEU A 83 -21.00 -13.16 0.89
C LEU A 83 -21.49 -13.38 -0.54
N ALA A 84 -20.70 -12.97 -1.55
CA ALA A 84 -21.12 -12.98 -2.95
C ALA A 84 -20.00 -13.33 -3.94
N GLY A 85 -18.96 -14.04 -3.48
CA GLY A 85 -17.81 -14.43 -4.31
C GLY A 85 -17.12 -13.21 -4.92
N ILE A 86 -16.71 -13.32 -6.19
CA ILE A 86 -15.96 -12.26 -6.89
C ILE A 86 -16.71 -10.92 -6.87
N LEU A 87 -18.03 -10.92 -7.07
CA LEU A 87 -18.82 -9.68 -7.07
C LEU A 87 -18.76 -8.99 -5.70
N GLY A 88 -18.92 -9.76 -4.63
CA GLY A 88 -18.82 -9.26 -3.27
C GLY A 88 -17.41 -8.75 -2.95
N ALA A 89 -16.36 -9.42 -3.45
CA ALA A 89 -14.98 -8.97 -3.28
C ALA A 89 -14.74 -7.59 -3.95
N ILE A 90 -15.26 -7.38 -5.16
CA ILE A 90 -15.15 -6.12 -5.89
C ILE A 90 -15.89 -5.00 -5.15
N ILE A 91 -17.14 -5.24 -4.74
CA ILE A 91 -17.96 -4.25 -4.02
C ILE A 91 -17.33 -3.94 -2.65
N GLY A 92 -16.93 -4.98 -1.92
CA GLY A 92 -16.28 -4.86 -0.61
C GLY A 92 -14.97 -4.07 -0.70
N SER A 93 -14.16 -4.33 -1.74
CA SER A 93 -12.94 -3.56 -2.00
C SER A 93 -13.25 -2.09 -2.29
N ALA A 94 -14.20 -1.80 -3.19
CA ALA A 94 -14.53 -0.43 -3.56
C ALA A 94 -15.08 0.41 -2.39
N ILE A 95 -15.95 -0.20 -1.57
CA ILE A 95 -16.49 0.45 -0.37
C ILE A 95 -15.40 0.59 0.71
N GLY A 96 -14.60 -0.46 0.92
CA GLY A 96 -13.50 -0.46 1.87
C GLY A 96 -12.51 0.66 1.56
N ASP A 97 -12.05 0.73 0.31
CA ASP A 97 -11.18 1.77 -0.25
C ASP A 97 -11.76 3.18 -0.02
N SER A 98 -13.04 3.39 -0.35
CA SER A 98 -13.68 4.69 -0.15
C SER A 98 -13.73 5.13 1.32
N ILE A 99 -13.93 4.18 2.25
CA ILE A 99 -13.95 4.48 3.69
C ILE A 99 -12.53 4.81 4.17
N THR A 100 -11.55 4.00 3.77
CA THR A 100 -10.17 4.16 4.24
C THR A 100 -9.51 5.39 3.65
N ASP A 101 -9.77 5.74 2.39
CA ASP A 101 -9.36 7.01 1.78
C ASP A 101 -10.02 8.21 2.48
N GLY A 102 -11.30 8.10 2.84
CA GLY A 102 -11.99 9.14 3.61
C GLY A 102 -11.34 9.38 4.98
N LEU A 103 -10.98 8.30 5.68
CA LEU A 103 -10.23 8.39 6.94
C LEU A 103 -8.82 8.93 6.72
N ALA A 104 -8.10 8.46 5.70
CA ALA A 104 -6.78 8.95 5.35
C ALA A 104 -6.80 10.46 5.06
N GLY A 105 -7.81 10.95 4.35
CA GLY A 105 -8.00 12.37 4.08
C GLY A 105 -8.13 13.22 5.35
N LEU A 106 -8.78 12.72 6.41
CA LEU A 106 -8.85 13.42 7.70
C LEU A 106 -7.47 13.51 8.37
N PHE A 107 -6.69 12.43 8.33
CA PHE A 107 -5.33 12.42 8.89
C PHE A 107 -4.36 13.27 8.07
N GLU A 108 -4.37 13.14 6.75
CA GLU A 108 -3.52 13.92 5.85
C GLU A 108 -3.85 15.41 5.95
N GLY A 109 -5.12 15.77 5.97
CA GLY A 109 -5.59 17.15 6.14
C GLY A 109 -5.14 17.76 7.48
N SER A 110 -5.39 17.07 8.60
CA SER A 110 -5.01 17.56 9.93
C SER A 110 -3.49 17.69 10.11
N VAL A 111 -2.70 16.77 9.54
CA VAL A 111 -1.24 16.86 9.56
C VAL A 111 -0.77 18.02 8.69
N ALA A 112 -1.36 18.23 7.51
CA ALA A 112 -1.01 19.34 6.62
C ALA A 112 -1.33 20.70 7.24
N GLU A 113 -2.49 20.84 7.90
CA GLU A 113 -2.86 22.04 8.67
C GLU A 113 -1.83 22.32 9.77
N ARG A 114 -1.51 21.31 10.57
CA ARG A 114 -0.55 21.43 11.67
C ARG A 114 0.86 21.77 11.18
N LEU A 115 1.33 21.17 10.09
CA LEU A 115 2.63 21.51 9.50
C LEU A 115 2.67 22.96 8.97
N ARG A 116 1.56 23.44 8.38
CA ARG A 116 1.42 24.84 7.95
C ARG A 116 1.46 25.80 9.14
N GLU A 117 0.81 25.48 10.25
CA GLU A 117 0.86 26.28 11.48
C GLU A 117 2.27 26.42 12.04
N TYR A 118 3.08 25.36 11.97
CA TYR A 118 4.48 25.38 12.42
C TYR A 118 5.48 25.90 11.36
N GLY A 119 5.03 26.32 10.19
CA GLY A 119 5.89 26.81 9.10
C GLY A 119 6.86 25.75 8.55
N ILE A 120 6.58 24.47 8.76
CA ILE A 120 7.43 23.36 8.33
C ILE A 120 7.15 23.08 6.85
N GLN A 121 8.16 23.23 6.00
CA GLN A 121 8.06 22.84 4.59
C GLN A 121 8.02 21.32 4.45
N GLU A 122 7.13 20.83 3.58
CA GLU A 122 7.01 19.39 3.31
C GLU A 122 8.30 18.83 2.73
N ALA A 123 8.94 17.92 3.47
CA ALA A 123 10.12 17.19 3.01
C ALA A 123 9.81 16.07 2.00
N ARG A 124 8.52 15.75 1.78
CA ARG A 124 8.07 14.66 0.90
C ARG A 124 8.29 15.02 -0.57
N THR A 125 8.80 14.08 -1.37
CA THR A 125 8.83 14.17 -2.84
C THR A 125 7.79 13.24 -3.43
N SER A 126 7.42 13.46 -4.70
CA SER A 126 6.52 12.56 -5.43
C SER A 126 7.01 11.10 -5.41
N LEU A 127 8.33 10.87 -5.51
CA LEU A 127 8.89 9.51 -5.40
C LEU A 127 8.76 8.98 -3.97
N SER A 128 9.17 9.74 -2.95
CA SER A 128 9.19 9.21 -1.58
C SER A 128 7.79 8.93 -1.04
N SER A 129 6.81 9.78 -1.37
CA SER A 129 5.41 9.60 -1.01
C SER A 129 4.78 8.40 -1.74
N SER A 130 4.94 8.30 -3.07
CA SER A 130 4.38 7.17 -3.83
C SER A 130 4.97 5.82 -3.40
N MET A 131 6.28 5.72 -3.25
CA MET A 131 6.94 4.49 -2.81
C MET A 131 6.60 4.14 -1.35
N GLY A 132 6.46 5.15 -0.48
CA GLY A 132 6.05 4.97 0.92
C GLY A 132 4.65 4.38 1.02
N LYS A 133 3.68 5.00 0.35
CA LYS A 133 2.29 4.51 0.29
C LYS A 133 2.22 3.11 -0.32
N MET A 134 2.85 2.90 -1.46
CA MET A 134 2.88 1.60 -2.14
C MET A 134 3.48 0.49 -1.27
N SER A 135 4.55 0.77 -0.52
CA SER A 135 5.11 -0.15 0.47
C SER A 135 4.10 -0.48 1.56
N GLY A 136 3.47 0.54 2.13
CA GLY A 136 2.43 0.40 3.14
C GLY A 136 1.31 -0.53 2.65
N CYS A 137 0.73 -0.23 1.49
CA CYS A 137 -0.36 -0.98 0.90
C CYS A 137 -0.03 -2.47 0.75
N LEU A 138 1.17 -2.79 0.22
CA LEU A 138 1.63 -4.17 0.06
C LEU A 138 1.84 -4.87 1.42
N ILE A 139 2.44 -4.18 2.40
CA ILE A 139 2.63 -4.75 3.75
C ILE A 139 1.28 -4.99 4.43
N GLY A 140 0.35 -4.03 4.35
CA GLY A 140 -0.99 -4.13 4.93
C GLY A 140 -1.80 -5.26 4.32
N ALA A 141 -1.91 -5.27 2.99
CA ALA A 141 -2.60 -6.33 2.26
C ALA A 141 -1.98 -7.71 2.53
N GLY A 142 -0.65 -7.82 2.42
CA GLY A 142 0.08 -9.05 2.67
C GLY A 142 -0.10 -9.57 4.10
N SER A 143 -0.13 -8.68 5.10
CA SER A 143 -0.36 -9.05 6.50
C SER A 143 -1.75 -9.64 6.71
N VAL A 144 -2.79 -8.99 6.18
CA VAL A 144 -4.17 -9.47 6.27
C VAL A 144 -4.34 -10.80 5.55
N LEU A 145 -3.80 -10.92 4.34
CA LEU A 145 -3.85 -12.17 3.57
C LEU A 145 -3.05 -13.30 4.22
N THR A 146 -1.94 -12.99 4.89
CA THR A 146 -1.18 -13.98 5.68
C THR A 146 -2.04 -14.53 6.81
N VAL A 147 -2.72 -13.65 7.55
CA VAL A 147 -3.63 -14.08 8.61
C VAL A 147 -4.78 -14.90 8.03
N ALA A 148 -5.44 -14.42 6.99
CA ALA A 148 -6.58 -15.06 6.37
C ALA A 148 -6.26 -16.46 5.81
N TRP A 149 -5.21 -16.59 5.01
CA TRP A 149 -4.95 -17.81 4.24
C TRP A 149 -3.88 -18.72 4.85
N THR A 150 -2.84 -18.15 5.46
CA THR A 150 -1.76 -18.96 6.06
C THR A 150 -2.13 -19.46 7.45
N PHE A 151 -2.69 -18.58 8.30
CA PHE A 151 -2.99 -18.92 9.69
C PHE A 151 -4.42 -19.43 9.91
N LEU A 152 -5.42 -18.76 9.32
CA LEU A 152 -6.83 -19.14 9.49
C LEU A 152 -7.31 -20.15 8.46
N GLY A 153 -6.59 -20.31 7.34
CA GLY A 153 -6.93 -21.28 6.30
C GLY A 153 -8.28 -21.01 5.64
N LEU A 154 -8.69 -19.74 5.54
CA LEU A 154 -9.94 -19.36 4.89
C LEU A 154 -9.93 -19.82 3.42
N ALA A 155 -10.83 -20.76 3.09
CA ALA A 155 -11.11 -21.18 1.73
C ALA A 155 -12.30 -20.36 1.22
N ILE A 156 -12.00 -19.23 0.57
CA ILE A 156 -12.96 -18.33 -0.07
C ILE A 156 -12.82 -18.50 -1.57
#